data_AF-A0A2G5VXD4-F1
#
_entry.id   AF-A0A2G5VXD4-F1
#
_cell.length_a   1.000
_cell.length_b   1.000
_cell.length_c   1.000
_cell.angle_alpha   90.00
_cell.angle_beta   90.00
_cell.angle_gamma   90.00
#
_symmetry.space_group_name_H-M   'P 1'
#
loop_
_entity.id
_entity.type
_entity.pdbx_description
1 polymer ?
#
loop_
_entity_poly.entity_id
_entity_poly.type
_entity_poly.pdbx_seq_one_letter_code
_entity_poly.pdbx_strand_id
1 'polypeptide(L)'
;MSPKIVNKAKSILQGIEFDFDLAFNWKDEYYDNYYRYFDHPDAEVRKWSLLIFAGALGNWYLQSATIFSPDGEGWNEDKEYFFEDYVQAFLTHQEAIKKEFPLLYNDLVWVLLYLDKRKPFDAIFTSNISYPSYISPNIKLFRELRQVLTSSGIDVNVLPNNHQAIIKEMDL
;
A
#
# COMPACT_ATOMS: atom_id res chain seq x y z
N MET A 1 -19.01 8.81 10.45
CA MET A 1 -18.07 8.89 9.31
C MET A 1 -17.63 7.50 8.87
N SER A 2 -17.27 6.62 9.81
CA SER A 2 -16.79 5.24 9.57
C SER A 2 -17.54 4.42 8.51
N PRO A 3 -18.90 4.38 8.48
CA PRO A 3 -19.60 3.54 7.51
C PRO A 3 -19.39 3.97 6.04
N LYS A 4 -19.19 5.26 5.78
CA LYS A 4 -19.05 5.78 4.41
C LYS A 4 -17.70 5.38 3.79
N ILE A 5 -16.62 5.49 4.56
CA ILE A 5 -15.26 5.15 4.11
C ILE A 5 -15.14 3.64 3.90
N VAL A 6 -15.65 2.83 4.84
CA VAL A 6 -15.68 1.36 4.71
C VAL A 6 -16.46 0.93 3.47
N ASN A 7 -17.62 1.54 3.20
CA ASN A 7 -18.41 1.21 2.01
C ASN A 7 -17.67 1.54 0.71
N LYS A 8 -16.98 2.68 0.64
CA LYS A 8 -16.14 3.02 -0.53
C LYS A 8 -15.02 1.99 -0.72
N ALA A 9 -14.32 1.63 0.36
CA ALA A 9 -13.25 0.64 0.29
C ALA A 9 -13.75 -0.72 -0.22
N LYS A 10 -14.89 -1.19 0.31
CA LYS A 10 -15.57 -2.41 -0.15
C LYS A 10 -15.97 -2.33 -1.62
N SER A 11 -16.40 -1.16 -2.11
CA SER A 11 -16.74 -0.96 -3.53
C SER A 11 -15.53 -1.00 -4.45
N ILE A 12 -14.35 -0.56 -3.99
CA ILE A 12 -13.10 -0.71 -4.74
C ILE A 12 -12.70 -2.18 -4.78
N LEU A 13 -12.62 -2.81 -3.61
CA LEU A 13 -12.04 -4.12 -3.38
C LEU A 13 -13.03 -5.28 -3.54
N GLN A 14 -14.01 -5.13 -4.41
CA GLN A 14 -14.94 -6.21 -4.71
C GLN A 14 -14.15 -7.38 -5.35
N GLY A 15 -14.23 -8.58 -4.76
CA GLY A 15 -13.49 -9.76 -5.22
C GLY A 15 -12.15 -9.98 -4.52
N ILE A 16 -11.81 -9.18 -3.51
CA ILE A 16 -10.57 -9.34 -2.72
C ILE A 16 -10.46 -10.70 -2.03
N GLU A 17 -11.58 -11.37 -1.77
CA GLU A 17 -11.63 -12.72 -1.23
C GLU A 17 -10.92 -13.75 -2.12
N PHE A 18 -10.80 -13.46 -3.42
CA PHE A 18 -10.14 -14.34 -4.38
C PHE A 18 -8.63 -14.10 -4.44
N ASP A 19 -8.18 -12.84 -4.53
CA ASP A 19 -6.77 -12.45 -4.61
C ASP A 19 -6.61 -10.92 -4.38
N PHE A 20 -5.51 -10.49 -3.74
CA PHE A 20 -5.16 -9.07 -3.56
C PHE A 20 -4.68 -8.40 -4.85
N ASP A 21 -4.35 -9.18 -5.86
CA ASP A 21 -3.71 -8.67 -7.06
C ASP A 21 -4.69 -8.36 -8.21
N LEU A 22 -5.98 -8.73 -8.06
CA LEU A 22 -7.02 -8.53 -9.08
C LEU A 22 -7.25 -7.06 -9.39
N ALA A 23 -7.54 -6.76 -10.65
CA ALA A 23 -7.94 -5.41 -11.05
C ALA A 23 -9.20 -4.96 -10.28
N PHE A 24 -9.06 -3.90 -9.50
CA PHE A 24 -10.11 -3.34 -8.65
C PHE A 24 -10.77 -2.09 -9.25
N ASN A 25 -11.90 -1.68 -8.68
CA ASN A 25 -12.73 -0.59 -9.19
C ASN A 25 -12.31 0.78 -8.61
N TRP A 26 -11.20 1.33 -9.08
CA TRP A 26 -10.59 2.57 -8.58
C TRP A 26 -11.27 3.88 -9.04
N LYS A 27 -12.60 3.90 -9.19
CA LYS A 27 -13.33 5.10 -9.63
C LYS A 27 -13.25 6.25 -8.61
N ASP A 28 -13.22 7.47 -9.13
CA ASP A 28 -13.22 8.74 -8.37
C ASP A 28 -14.27 8.83 -7.25
N GLU A 29 -15.44 8.23 -7.43
CA GLU A 29 -16.53 8.24 -6.44
C GLU A 29 -16.18 7.47 -5.15
N TYR A 30 -15.25 6.52 -5.25
CA TYR A 30 -14.74 5.72 -4.14
C TYR A 30 -13.41 6.22 -3.58
N TYR A 31 -12.83 7.26 -4.18
CA TYR A 31 -11.59 7.86 -3.70
C TYR A 31 -11.72 8.37 -2.26
N ASP A 32 -10.67 8.14 -1.47
CA ASP A 32 -10.45 8.72 -0.15
C ASP A 32 -8.96 8.65 0.20
N ASN A 33 -8.54 9.40 1.22
CA ASN A 33 -7.15 9.38 1.71
C ASN A 33 -6.98 8.24 2.71
N TYR A 34 -7.06 6.99 2.25
CA TYR A 34 -7.14 5.82 3.14
C TYR A 34 -5.94 5.67 4.08
N TYR A 35 -4.76 6.16 3.68
CA TYR A 35 -3.57 6.19 4.53
C TYR A 35 -3.79 6.92 5.87
N ARG A 36 -4.73 7.88 5.93
CA ARG A 36 -5.05 8.64 7.15
C ARG A 36 -5.78 7.84 8.20
N TYR A 37 -6.17 6.60 7.90
CA TYR A 37 -6.98 5.79 8.79
C TYR A 37 -6.25 4.55 9.31
N PHE A 38 -4.92 4.45 9.16
CA PHE A 38 -4.14 3.32 9.67
C PHE A 38 -4.11 3.23 11.20
N ASP A 39 -4.40 4.33 11.90
CA ASP A 39 -4.53 4.41 13.36
C ASP A 39 -5.94 4.79 13.83
N HIS A 40 -6.92 4.75 12.91
CA HIS A 40 -8.30 5.15 13.21
C HIS A 40 -8.84 4.34 14.41
N PRO A 41 -9.61 4.91 15.35
CA PRO A 41 -10.07 4.19 16.55
C PRO A 41 -10.95 2.96 16.26
N ASP A 42 -11.69 3.00 15.15
CA ASP A 42 -12.52 1.88 14.66
C ASP A 42 -11.67 0.87 13.87
N ALA A 43 -11.64 -0.38 14.36
CA ALA A 43 -10.87 -1.48 13.75
C ALA A 43 -11.30 -1.81 12.33
N GLU A 44 -12.61 -1.71 12.03
CA GLU A 44 -13.11 -2.00 10.68
C GLU A 44 -12.60 -0.96 9.68
N VAL A 45 -12.47 0.31 10.10
CA VAL A 45 -11.90 1.36 9.25
C VAL A 45 -10.41 1.12 9.01
N ARG A 46 -9.63 0.76 10.05
CA ARG A 46 -8.20 0.42 9.90
C ARG A 46 -8.02 -0.74 8.92
N LYS A 47 -8.80 -1.81 9.13
CA LYS A 47 -8.83 -3.02 8.32
C LYS A 47 -9.00 -2.71 6.84
N TRP A 48 -10.09 -2.03 6.48
CA TRP A 48 -10.38 -1.71 5.08
C TRP A 48 -9.39 -0.72 4.46
N SER A 49 -8.82 0.18 5.26
CA SER A 49 -7.81 1.12 4.77
C SER A 49 -6.48 0.43 4.46
N LEU A 50 -6.08 -0.56 5.28
CA LEU A 50 -4.91 -1.40 5.01
C LEU A 50 -5.13 -2.31 3.80
N LEU A 51 -6.34 -2.86 3.63
CA LEU A 51 -6.68 -3.64 2.45
C LEU A 51 -6.65 -2.82 1.15
N ILE A 52 -7.00 -1.53 1.21
CA ILE A 52 -6.82 -0.64 0.06
C ILE A 52 -5.35 -0.52 -0.30
N PHE A 53 -4.48 -0.38 0.70
CA PHE A 53 -3.04 -0.33 0.45
C PHE A 53 -2.52 -1.64 -0.16
N ALA A 54 -2.91 -2.78 0.41
CA ALA A 54 -2.56 -4.11 -0.10
C ALA A 54 -3.03 -4.30 -1.55
N GLY A 55 -4.30 -3.99 -1.85
CA GLY A 55 -4.85 -4.13 -3.19
C GLY A 55 -4.18 -3.21 -4.22
N ALA A 56 -3.84 -1.98 -3.84
CA ALA A 56 -3.11 -1.06 -4.71
C ALA A 56 -1.67 -1.57 -5.00
N LEU A 57 -1.00 -2.16 -4.00
CA LEU A 57 0.30 -2.80 -4.18
C LEU A 57 0.22 -4.05 -5.05
N GLY A 58 -0.82 -4.88 -4.88
CA GLY A 58 -1.06 -6.07 -5.69
C GLY A 58 -1.32 -5.73 -7.16
N ASN A 59 -2.10 -4.68 -7.41
CA ASN A 59 -2.31 -4.16 -8.77
C ASN A 59 -1.00 -3.66 -9.40
N TRP A 60 -0.13 -3.02 -8.63
CA TRP A 60 1.19 -2.63 -9.09
C TRP A 60 2.10 -3.83 -9.35
N TYR A 61 2.08 -4.82 -8.47
CA TYR A 61 2.83 -6.07 -8.60
C TYR A 61 2.49 -6.80 -9.92
N LEU A 62 1.21 -6.98 -10.23
CA LEU A 62 0.75 -7.57 -11.50
C LEU A 62 0.79 -6.62 -12.70
N GLN A 63 1.08 -5.33 -12.48
CA GLN A 63 0.96 -4.29 -13.51
C GLN A 63 -0.44 -4.21 -14.13
N SER A 64 -1.47 -4.60 -13.35
CA SER A 64 -2.87 -4.63 -13.79
C SER A 64 -3.52 -3.26 -13.70
N ALA A 65 -3.02 -2.38 -12.81
CA ALA A 65 -3.36 -0.96 -12.75
C ALA A 65 -2.21 -0.12 -12.16
N THR A 66 -2.11 1.14 -12.57
CA THR A 66 -1.10 2.08 -12.09
C THR A 66 -1.69 3.02 -11.04
N ILE A 67 -1.98 2.48 -9.85
CA ILE A 67 -2.63 3.25 -8.76
C ILE A 67 -1.65 4.23 -8.11
N PHE A 68 -0.44 3.73 -7.86
CA PHE A 68 0.71 4.49 -7.38
C PHE A 68 1.58 4.93 -8.57
N SER A 69 1.02 5.70 -9.51
CA SER A 69 1.79 6.15 -10.68
C SER A 69 2.38 7.55 -10.45
N PRO A 70 3.70 7.76 -10.66
CA PRO A 70 4.25 9.11 -10.79
C PRO A 70 3.72 9.84 -12.04
N ASP A 71 3.36 9.08 -13.10
CA ASP A 71 3.12 9.60 -14.46
C ASP A 71 1.88 8.97 -15.14
N GLY A 72 0.80 8.70 -14.40
CA GLY A 72 -0.37 7.96 -14.93
C GLY A 72 -1.27 8.77 -15.87
N GLU A 73 -1.57 8.25 -17.06
CA GLU A 73 -2.61 8.79 -17.94
C GLU A 73 -3.96 8.86 -17.20
N GLY A 74 -4.52 10.07 -17.07
CA GLY A 74 -5.70 10.34 -16.23
C GLY A 74 -5.43 11.19 -14.99
N TRP A 75 -4.22 11.77 -14.88
CA TRP A 75 -3.84 12.83 -13.93
C TRP A 75 -5.02 13.72 -13.52
N ASN A 76 -5.41 13.61 -12.25
CA ASN A 76 -6.40 14.46 -11.62
C ASN A 76 -5.80 14.94 -10.30
N GLU A 77 -5.23 16.14 -10.34
CA GLU A 77 -4.49 16.80 -9.26
C GLU A 77 -5.19 16.79 -7.89
N ASP A 78 -6.52 16.60 -7.85
CA ASP A 78 -7.32 16.61 -6.63
C ASP A 78 -7.59 15.22 -6.01
N LYS A 79 -7.27 14.10 -6.69
CA LYS A 79 -7.71 12.75 -6.28
C LYS A 79 -6.69 11.64 -6.58
N GLU A 80 -5.49 11.78 -6.04
CA GLU A 80 -4.40 10.83 -6.26
C GLU A 80 -4.10 9.99 -5.02
N TYR A 81 -3.73 8.73 -5.25
CA TYR A 81 -3.18 7.85 -4.23
C TYR A 81 -1.65 8.02 -4.22
N PHE A 82 -1.15 8.99 -3.46
CA PHE A 82 0.30 9.24 -3.36
C PHE A 82 0.98 8.10 -2.60
N PHE A 83 1.89 7.38 -3.26
CA PHE A 83 2.57 6.25 -2.65
C PHE A 83 3.34 6.65 -1.39
N GLU A 84 3.96 7.82 -1.40
CA GLU A 84 4.71 8.40 -0.28
C GLU A 84 3.84 8.57 0.96
N ASP A 85 2.59 9.00 0.82
CA ASP A 85 1.66 9.17 1.94
C ASP A 85 1.34 7.81 2.59
N TYR A 86 1.12 6.77 1.78
CA TYR A 86 0.87 5.42 2.26
C TYR A 86 2.11 4.81 2.94
N VAL A 87 3.30 5.00 2.36
CA VAL A 87 4.56 4.55 2.96
C VAL A 87 4.82 5.25 4.28
N GLN A 88 4.61 6.57 4.35
CA GLN A 88 4.77 7.34 5.58
C GLN A 88 3.80 6.86 6.66
N ALA A 89 2.53 6.63 6.32
CA ALA A 89 1.54 6.10 7.25
C ALA A 89 1.90 4.68 7.72
N PHE A 90 2.31 3.80 6.80
CA PHE A 90 2.76 2.45 7.13
C PHE A 90 3.93 2.48 8.11
N LEU A 91 4.97 3.26 7.86
CA LEU A 91 6.14 3.37 8.75
C LEU A 91 5.78 3.91 10.13
N THR A 92 4.86 4.88 10.18
CA THR A 92 4.39 5.49 11.43
C THR A 92 3.64 4.49 12.30
N HIS A 93 2.89 3.57 11.70
CA HIS A 93 1.97 2.67 12.40
C HIS A 93 2.38 1.19 12.32
N GLN A 94 3.55 0.86 11.76
CA GLN A 94 3.99 -0.51 11.47
C GLN A 94 3.86 -1.48 12.64
N GLU A 95 4.24 -1.08 13.86
CA GLU A 95 4.20 -1.96 15.04
C GLU A 95 2.76 -2.25 15.48
N ALA A 96 1.86 -1.25 15.34
CA ALA A 96 0.44 -1.44 15.62
C ALA A 96 -0.20 -2.35 14.56
N ILE A 97 0.09 -2.11 13.28
CA ILE A 97 -0.38 -2.93 12.16
C ILE A 97 0.09 -4.37 12.34
N LYS A 98 1.38 -4.59 12.60
CA LYS A 98 1.97 -5.93 12.82
C LYS A 98 1.33 -6.66 13.98
N LYS A 99 0.99 -5.96 15.06
CA LYS A 99 0.35 -6.55 16.23
C LYS A 99 -1.10 -6.95 15.94
N GLU A 100 -1.82 -6.13 15.18
CA GLU A 100 -3.24 -6.33 14.90
C GLU A 100 -3.50 -7.30 13.74
N PHE A 101 -2.75 -7.16 12.65
CA PHE A 101 -2.88 -7.92 11.40
C PHE A 101 -1.52 -8.48 10.96
N PRO A 102 -0.92 -9.42 11.71
CA PRO A 102 0.43 -9.92 11.44
C PRO A 102 0.61 -10.57 10.06
N LEU A 103 -0.40 -11.27 9.54
CA LEU A 103 -0.30 -11.92 8.23
C LEU A 103 -0.37 -10.89 7.10
N LEU A 104 -1.30 -9.94 7.18
CA LEU A 104 -1.36 -8.82 6.23
C LEU A 104 -0.10 -7.97 6.29
N TYR A 105 0.42 -7.69 7.48
CA TYR A 105 1.68 -6.95 7.64
C TYR A 105 2.83 -7.64 6.90
N ASN A 106 2.96 -8.97 7.07
CA ASN A 106 4.01 -9.73 6.40
C ASN A 106 3.85 -9.70 4.87
N ASP A 107 2.62 -9.76 4.38
CA ASP A 107 2.32 -9.66 2.95
C ASP A 107 2.69 -8.27 2.38
N LEU A 108 2.28 -7.19 3.07
CA LEU A 108 2.68 -5.82 2.74
C LEU A 108 4.21 -5.67 2.69
N VAL A 109 4.91 -6.20 3.69
CA VAL A 109 6.38 -6.15 3.72
C VAL A 109 6.98 -6.92 2.54
N TRP A 110 6.45 -8.11 2.23
CA TRP A 110 6.93 -8.93 1.13
C TRP A 110 6.74 -8.22 -0.22
N VAL A 111 5.55 -7.70 -0.50
CA VAL A 111 5.26 -7.05 -1.79
C VAL A 111 6.07 -5.76 -1.95
N LEU A 112 6.25 -4.98 -0.87
CA LEU A 112 7.09 -3.78 -0.89
C LEU A 112 8.56 -4.13 -1.14
N LEU A 113 9.10 -5.19 -0.51
CA LEU A 113 10.45 -5.69 -0.80
C LEU A 113 10.58 -6.12 -2.26
N TYR A 114 9.59 -6.82 -2.79
CA TYR A 114 9.60 -7.33 -4.15
C TYR A 114 9.62 -6.19 -5.18
N LEU A 115 8.69 -5.23 -5.04
CA LEU A 115 8.57 -4.07 -5.93
C LEU A 115 9.85 -3.26 -5.93
N ASP A 116 10.40 -2.99 -4.74
CA ASP A 116 11.60 -2.21 -4.57
C ASP A 116 12.86 -2.92 -5.12
N LYS A 117 12.95 -4.24 -4.97
CA LYS A 117 14.01 -5.05 -5.60
C LYS A 117 13.91 -5.05 -7.12
N ARG A 118 12.69 -5.05 -7.68
CA ARG A 118 12.45 -5.02 -9.12
C ARG A 118 12.86 -3.68 -9.73
N LYS A 119 12.46 -2.58 -9.10
CA LYS A 119 12.90 -1.22 -9.46
C LYS A 119 12.88 -0.37 -8.18
N PRO A 120 14.06 0.10 -7.70
CA PRO A 120 14.16 0.89 -6.47
C PRO A 120 13.18 2.07 -6.45
N PHE A 121 12.42 2.24 -5.36
CA PHE A 121 11.43 3.32 -5.26
C PHE A 121 12.05 4.70 -5.42
N ASP A 122 13.26 4.91 -4.87
CA ASP A 122 14.01 6.14 -5.09
C ASP A 122 14.33 6.37 -6.57
N ALA A 123 14.57 5.34 -7.38
CA ALA A 123 14.73 5.52 -8.82
C ALA A 123 13.41 5.80 -9.57
N ILE A 124 12.26 5.40 -9.02
CA ILE A 124 10.93 5.62 -9.60
C ILE A 124 10.44 7.04 -9.33
N PHE A 125 10.53 7.48 -8.07
CA PHE A 125 9.91 8.73 -7.62
C PHE A 125 10.89 9.90 -7.48
N THR A 126 12.13 9.78 -7.99
CA THR A 126 13.10 10.89 -7.97
C THR A 126 13.74 11.21 -9.31
N SER A 127 13.35 10.51 -10.39
CA SER A 127 13.94 10.68 -11.73
C SER A 127 13.72 12.05 -12.39
N ASN A 128 12.94 12.95 -11.78
CA ASN A 128 12.61 14.28 -12.31
C ASN A 128 13.31 15.46 -11.60
N ILE A 129 14.29 15.23 -10.72
CA ILE A 129 14.92 16.32 -9.93
C ILE A 129 16.19 16.82 -10.62
N SER A 130 16.11 18.01 -11.25
CA SER A 130 17.23 18.67 -11.94
C SER A 130 18.31 19.27 -11.02
N TYR A 131 18.25 19.05 -9.71
CA TYR A 131 19.14 19.70 -8.72
C TYR A 131 19.84 18.67 -7.80
N PRO A 132 21.12 18.34 -8.07
CA PRO A 132 21.86 17.26 -7.40
C PRO A 132 22.28 17.53 -5.95
N SER A 133 21.96 18.70 -5.37
CA SER A 133 22.38 19.08 -4.01
C SER A 133 21.29 18.91 -2.93
N TYR A 134 20.06 18.54 -3.29
CA TYR A 134 18.97 18.27 -2.36
C TYR A 134 18.63 16.78 -2.38
N ILE A 135 18.85 16.09 -1.25
CA ILE A 135 18.26 14.75 -1.07
C ILE A 135 16.76 14.97 -0.99
N SER A 136 16.02 14.54 -2.01
CA SER A 136 14.56 14.61 -1.99
C SER A 136 14.02 13.98 -0.70
N PRO A 137 13.03 14.58 -0.02
CA PRO A 137 12.34 13.98 1.12
C PRO A 137 11.95 12.51 0.88
N ASN A 138 11.62 12.17 -0.37
CA ASN A 138 11.26 10.83 -0.81
C ASN A 138 12.42 9.82 -0.71
N ILE A 139 13.67 10.23 -0.94
CA ILE A 139 14.84 9.33 -0.81
C ILE A 139 15.03 8.91 0.65
N LYS A 140 14.85 9.85 1.59
CA LYS A 140 14.95 9.53 3.02
C LYS A 140 13.84 8.56 3.42
N LEU A 141 12.61 8.82 2.98
CA LEU A 141 11.45 7.97 3.23
C LEU A 141 11.69 6.54 2.73
N PHE A 142 12.09 6.36 1.47
CA PHE A 142 12.31 5.02 0.91
C PHE A 142 13.53 4.32 1.51
N ARG A 143 14.55 5.06 1.97
CA ARG A 143 15.67 4.47 2.72
C ARG A 143 15.19 3.92 4.07
N GLU A 144 14.38 4.68 4.78
CA GLU A 144 13.79 4.26 6.05
C GLU A 144 12.88 3.04 5.86
N LEU A 145 12.03 3.08 4.83
CA LEU A 145 11.22 1.93 4.42
C LEU A 145 12.11 0.69 4.21
N ARG A 146 13.14 0.81 3.39
CA ARG A 146 14.02 -0.31 3.07
C ARG A 146 14.73 -0.87 4.31
N GLN A 147 15.09 -0.03 5.29
CA GLN A 147 15.65 -0.48 6.57
C GLN A 147 14.64 -1.31 7.39
N VAL A 148 13.41 -0.82 7.51
CA VAL A 148 12.31 -1.54 8.18
C VAL A 148 12.03 -2.88 7.50
N LEU A 149 11.88 -2.87 6.17
CA LEU A 149 11.56 -4.05 5.39
C LEU A 149 12.64 -5.12 5.50
N THR A 150 13.92 -4.74 5.38
CA THR A 150 15.05 -5.69 5.49
C THR A 150 15.26 -6.22 6.91
N SER A 151 14.86 -5.45 7.94
CA SER A 151 14.92 -5.88 9.34
C SER A 151 13.77 -6.80 9.74
N SER A 152 12.76 -6.97 8.88
CA SER A 152 11.58 -7.82 9.16
C SER A 152 11.88 -9.32 9.26
N GLY A 153 12.98 -9.77 8.63
CA GLY A 153 13.32 -11.18 8.49
C GLY A 153 12.55 -11.92 7.37
N ILE A 154 11.74 -11.22 6.58
CA ILE A 154 11.00 -11.80 5.45
C ILE A 154 11.92 -12.00 4.25
N ASP A 155 11.90 -13.20 3.66
CA ASP A 155 12.63 -13.51 2.44
C ASP A 155 11.79 -13.16 1.20
N VAL A 156 12.19 -12.10 0.50
CA VAL A 156 11.56 -11.64 -0.75
C VAL A 156 11.57 -12.69 -1.87
N ASN A 157 12.44 -13.70 -1.80
CA ASN A 157 12.51 -14.75 -2.83
C ASN A 157 11.49 -15.88 -2.60
N VAL A 158 10.82 -15.90 -1.45
CA VAL A 158 9.81 -16.89 -1.11
C VAL A 158 8.44 -16.22 -1.18
N LEU A 159 7.64 -16.54 -2.20
CA LEU A 159 6.29 -16.02 -2.34
C LEU A 159 5.43 -16.43 -1.14
N PRO A 160 4.75 -15.50 -0.44
CA PRO A 160 3.80 -15.84 0.60
C PRO A 160 2.62 -16.58 -0.04
N ASN A 161 2.41 -17.84 0.35
CA ASN A 161 1.21 -18.59 -0.02
C ASN A 161 0.21 -18.56 1.15
N ASN A 162 -0.17 -17.36 1.57
CA ASN A 162 -0.94 -17.11 2.80
C ASN A 162 -2.24 -16.31 2.57
N HIS A 163 -2.65 -16.05 1.31
CA HIS A 163 -3.88 -15.31 1.01
C HIS A 163 -5.10 -15.76 1.83
N GLN A 164 -5.41 -17.06 1.82
CA GLN A 164 -6.52 -17.63 2.59
C GLN A 164 -6.38 -17.43 4.11
N ALA A 165 -5.14 -17.41 4.62
CA ALA A 165 -4.89 -17.13 6.03
C ALA A 165 -5.09 -15.63 6.34
N ILE A 166 -4.76 -14.74 5.41
CA ILE A 166 -5.02 -13.29 5.53
C ILE A 166 -6.53 -13.02 5.46
N ILE A 167 -7.25 -13.62 4.51
CA ILE A 167 -8.73 -13.52 4.45
C ILE A 167 -9.36 -13.90 5.79
N LYS A 168 -8.88 -14.99 6.41
CA LYS A 168 -9.31 -15.40 7.75
C LYS A 168 -8.91 -14.42 8.85
N GLU A 169 -7.71 -13.84 8.82
CA GLU A 169 -7.27 -12.80 9.77
C GLU A 169 -8.14 -11.54 9.67
N MET A 170 -8.62 -11.23 8.47
CA MET A 170 -9.39 -10.03 8.16
C MET A 170 -10.91 -10.20 8.30
N ASP A 171 -11.37 -11.39 8.72
CA ASP A 171 -12.78 -11.76 8.80
C ASP A 171 -13.54 -11.40 7.50
N LEU A 172 -13.01 -11.83 6.35
CA LEU A 172 -13.58 -11.64 5.00
C LEU A 172 -14.26 -12.90 4.45
#